data_AF-A0A926HRX2-F1
#
_entry.id   AF-A0A926HRX2-F1
#
_cell.length_a   1.000
_cell.length_b   1.000
_cell.length_c   1.000
_cell.angle_alpha   90.00
_cell.angle_beta   90.00
_cell.angle_gamma   90.00
#
_symmetry.space_group_name_H-M   'P 1'
#
loop_
_entity.id
_entity.type
_entity.pdbx_description
1 polymer ?
#
loop_
_entity_poly.entity_id
_entity_poly.type
_entity_poly.pdbx_seq_one_letter_code
_entity_poly.pdbx_strand_id
1 'polypeptide(L)'
;MSDFMSPGQRIRHYRMLRGMTQKALGIAAGFSPETADIRIAQYESGARTPKHALLCMLAEALGVLPSALDIPRIKSRAALNQLLLALEDEYGLTVTIMITENNERKICNGK
;
A
#
# COMPACT_ATOMS: atom_id res chain seq x y z
N MET A 1 -12.42 -2.96 -8.52
CA MET A 1 -11.23 -2.66 -9.34
C MET A 1 -10.05 -2.61 -8.39
N SER A 2 -9.13 -3.58 -8.48
CA SER A 2 -7.89 -3.55 -7.69
C SER A 2 -6.95 -2.52 -8.32
N ASP A 3 -6.63 -1.46 -7.58
CA ASP A 3 -5.67 -0.46 -8.03
C ASP A 3 -4.27 -1.06 -8.15
N PHE A 4 -3.43 -0.47 -9.01
CA PHE A 4 -2.04 -0.92 -9.13
C PHE A 4 -1.16 -0.33 -8.02
N MET A 5 -1.36 0.95 -7.68
CA MET A 5 -0.64 1.63 -6.62
C MET A 5 -1.52 2.70 -5.94
N SER A 6 -1.53 2.74 -4.60
CA SER A 6 -2.32 3.71 -3.82
C SER A 6 -1.77 3.87 -2.41
N PRO A 7 -2.12 4.95 -1.69
CA PRO A 7 -1.75 5.11 -0.28
C PRO A 7 -2.18 3.92 0.60
N GLY A 8 -3.38 3.36 0.36
CA GLY A 8 -3.86 2.16 1.05
C GLY A 8 -2.96 0.95 0.87
N GLN A 9 -2.52 0.69 -0.37
CA GLN A 9 -1.58 -0.39 -0.67
C GLN A 9 -0.21 -0.16 -0.03
N ARG A 10 0.25 1.09 0.06
CA ARG A 10 1.51 1.43 0.75
C ARG A 10 1.41 1.21 2.25
N ILE A 11 0.30 1.59 2.87
CA ILE A 11 0.01 1.31 4.28
C ILE A 11 0.09 -0.21 4.51
N ARG A 12 -0.63 -1.00 3.70
CA ARG A 12 -0.60 -2.46 3.79
C ARG A 12 0.82 -3.03 3.63
N HIS A 13 1.56 -2.55 2.63
CA HIS A 13 2.92 -3.01 2.35
C HIS A 13 3.85 -2.82 3.57
N TYR A 14 3.92 -1.60 4.12
CA TYR A 14 4.77 -1.32 5.29
C TYR A 14 4.26 -1.99 6.57
N ARG A 15 2.95 -2.15 6.73
CA ARG A 15 2.37 -2.91 7.84
C ARG A 15 2.84 -4.36 7.81
N MET A 16 2.78 -5.01 6.64
CA MET A 16 3.23 -6.39 6.46
C MET A 16 4.74 -6.52 6.66
N LEU A 17 5.56 -5.58 6.15
CA LEU A 17 7.00 -5.54 6.41
C LEU A 17 7.34 -5.46 7.90
N ARG A 18 6.47 -4.85 8.70
CA ARG A 18 6.61 -4.73 10.17
C ARG A 18 5.97 -5.88 10.94
N GLY A 19 5.37 -6.86 10.26
CA GLY A 19 4.66 -7.97 10.92
C GLY A 19 3.46 -7.54 11.78
N MET A 20 2.90 -6.35 11.52
CA MET A 20 1.79 -5.81 12.32
C MET A 20 0.43 -6.33 11.82
N THR A 21 -0.49 -6.64 12.72
CA THR A 21 -1.90 -6.82 12.36
C THR A 21 -2.56 -5.47 12.07
N GLN A 22 -3.71 -5.47 11.37
CA GLN A 22 -4.48 -4.23 11.15
C GLN A 22 -4.87 -3.58 12.48
N LYS A 23 -5.26 -4.39 13.47
CA LYS A 23 -5.56 -3.92 14.84
C LYS A 23 -4.35 -3.26 15.50
N ALA A 24 -3.18 -3.90 15.44
CA ALA A 24 -1.96 -3.38 16.04
C ALA A 24 -1.56 -2.02 15.44
N LEU A 25 -1.63 -1.89 14.11
CA LEU A 25 -1.37 -0.61 13.45
C LEU A 25 -2.39 0.45 13.86
N GLY A 26 -3.69 0.11 13.88
CA GLY A 26 -4.73 1.07 14.24
C GLY A 26 -4.56 1.59 15.67
N ILE A 27 -4.24 0.71 16.62
CA ILE A 27 -3.95 1.10 18.01
C ILE A 27 -2.71 1.99 18.09
N ALA A 28 -1.62 1.61 17.40
CA ALA A 28 -0.40 2.42 17.36
C ALA A 28 -0.62 3.82 16.74
N ALA A 29 -1.56 3.93 15.80
CA ALA A 29 -1.98 5.20 15.20
C ALA A 29 -3.07 5.95 16.00
N GLY A 30 -3.35 5.53 17.24
CA GLY A 30 -4.26 6.21 18.16
C GLY A 30 -5.75 5.90 17.96
N PHE A 31 -6.10 4.81 17.26
CA PHE A 31 -7.49 4.37 17.16
C PHE A 31 -7.93 3.57 18.38
N SER A 32 -9.22 3.67 18.71
CA SER A 32 -9.85 2.84 19.73
C SER A 32 -9.70 1.35 19.41
N PRO A 33 -9.32 0.48 20.36
CA PRO A 33 -9.11 -0.96 20.12
C PRO A 33 -10.30 -1.70 19.51
N GLU A 34 -11.51 -1.20 19.69
CA GLU A 34 -12.78 -1.77 19.22
C GLU A 34 -12.99 -1.58 17.72
N THR A 35 -12.34 -0.57 17.12
CA THR A 35 -12.54 -0.19 15.70
C THR A 35 -11.24 -0.08 14.91
N ALA A 36 -10.10 -0.29 15.56
CA ALA A 36 -8.76 -0.10 15.00
C ALA A 36 -8.55 -0.91 13.70
N ASP A 37 -8.85 -2.20 13.72
CA ASP A 37 -8.74 -3.10 12.58
C ASP A 37 -9.67 -2.70 11.43
N ILE A 38 -10.95 -2.43 11.71
CA ILE A 38 -11.95 -2.04 10.71
C ILE A 38 -11.50 -0.78 9.97
N ARG A 39 -11.02 0.23 10.71
CA ARG A 39 -10.55 1.49 10.12
C ARG A 39 -9.32 1.27 9.23
N ILE A 40 -8.34 0.50 9.68
CA ILE A 40 -7.17 0.18 8.88
C ILE A 40 -7.57 -0.61 7.62
N ALA A 41 -8.47 -1.58 7.73
CA ALA A 41 -8.96 -2.35 6.58
C ALA A 41 -9.65 -1.46 5.52
N GLN A 42 -10.40 -0.44 5.95
CA GLN A 42 -11.01 0.54 5.04
C GLN A 42 -9.96 1.36 4.28
N TYR A 43 -8.85 1.75 4.94
CA TYR A 43 -7.76 2.46 4.26
C TYR A 43 -6.99 1.53 3.32
N GLU A 44 -6.64 0.32 3.76
CA GLU A 44 -5.86 -0.64 2.96
C GLU A 44 -6.59 -1.13 1.71
N SER A 45 -7.91 -1.24 1.79
CA SER A 45 -8.77 -1.57 0.65
C SER A 45 -9.01 -0.39 -0.30
N GLY A 46 -8.66 0.83 0.12
CA GLY A 46 -8.96 2.05 -0.62
C GLY A 46 -10.43 2.50 -0.53
N ALA A 47 -11.25 1.85 0.30
CA ALA A 47 -12.62 2.29 0.59
C ALA A 47 -12.66 3.68 1.23
N ARG A 48 -11.58 4.08 1.91
CA ARG A 48 -11.35 5.43 2.40
C ARG A 48 -9.94 5.88 2.08
N THR A 49 -9.78 7.19 1.88
CA THR A 49 -8.47 7.84 1.77
C THR A 49 -8.17 8.54 3.10
N PRO A 50 -7.04 8.25 3.76
CA PRO A 50 -6.65 8.97 4.97
C PRO A 50 -6.33 10.43 4.63
N LYS A 51 -6.78 11.36 5.48
CA LYS A 51 -6.34 12.76 5.40
C LYS A 51 -4.87 12.87 5.80
N HIS A 52 -4.19 13.91 5.36
CA HIS A 52 -2.75 14.10 5.58
C HIS A 52 -2.32 13.92 7.04
N ALA A 53 -2.99 14.56 8.01
CA ALA A 53 -2.67 14.40 9.43
C ALA A 53 -2.73 12.94 9.92
N LEU A 54 -3.74 12.18 9.46
CA LEU A 54 -3.84 10.75 9.78
C LEU A 54 -2.76 9.93 9.07
N LEU A 55 -2.44 10.27 7.83
CA LEU A 55 -1.37 9.63 7.08
C LEU A 55 -0.02 9.82 7.77
N CYS A 56 0.24 10.99 8.38
CA CYS A 56 1.41 11.22 9.22
C CYS A 56 1.45 10.32 10.46
N MET A 57 0.33 10.20 11.19
CA MET A 57 0.26 9.29 12.35
C MET A 57 0.49 7.82 11.96
N LEU A 58 -0.05 7.40 10.81
CA LEU A 58 0.19 6.06 10.29
C LEU A 58 1.65 5.87 9.88
N ALA A 59 2.27 6.88 9.25
CA ALA A 59 3.67 6.84 8.87
C ALA A 59 4.59 6.73 10.09
N GLU A 60 4.29 7.48 11.16
CA GLU A 60 5.00 7.43 12.43
C GLU A 60 4.88 6.05 13.11
N ALA A 61 3.66 5.52 13.22
CA ALA A 61 3.42 4.17 13.74
C ALA A 61 4.12 3.09 12.89
N LEU A 62 4.22 3.33 11.59
CA LEU A 62 4.95 2.52 10.63
C LEU A 62 6.40 2.98 10.48
N GLY A 63 7.01 3.79 11.35
CA GLY A 63 8.42 4.22 11.28
C GLY A 63 8.94 4.55 9.87
N VAL A 64 8.16 5.26 9.06
CA VAL A 64 8.50 5.73 7.71
C VAL A 64 8.15 7.20 7.57
N LEU A 65 8.71 7.86 6.56
CA LEU A 65 8.31 9.23 6.22
C LEU A 65 6.89 9.25 5.63
N PRO A 66 6.09 10.31 5.85
CA PRO A 66 4.76 10.44 5.25
C PRO A 66 4.76 10.32 3.72
N SER A 67 5.80 10.84 3.06
CA SER A 67 5.98 10.72 1.60
C SER A 67 6.09 9.27 1.10
N ALA A 68 6.47 8.33 1.97
CA ALA A 68 6.49 6.92 1.61
C ALA A 68 5.07 6.33 1.47
N LEU A 69 4.06 6.96 2.10
CA LEU A 69 2.65 6.58 2.02
C LEU A 69 1.86 7.49 1.07
N ASP A 70 2.21 8.77 0.98
CA ASP A 70 1.53 9.79 0.18
C ASP A 70 1.99 9.79 -1.28
N ILE A 71 1.69 8.69 -1.97
CA ILE A 71 1.99 8.53 -3.39
C ILE A 71 0.75 8.80 -4.25
N PRO A 72 0.93 9.27 -5.50
CA PRO A 72 -0.17 9.37 -6.45
C PRO A 72 -0.85 8.02 -6.68
N ARG A 73 -2.17 8.06 -6.81
CA ARG A 73 -2.98 6.87 -7.06
C ARG A 73 -2.86 6.45 -8.53
N ILE A 74 -2.26 5.29 -8.77
CA ILE A 74 -2.09 4.71 -10.10
C ILE A 74 -3.18 3.67 -10.32
N LYS A 75 -4.15 4.02 -11.19
CA LYS A 75 -5.39 3.27 -11.39
C LYS A 75 -5.18 1.96 -12.16
N SER A 76 -4.12 1.84 -12.96
CA SER A 76 -3.89 0.67 -13.81
C SER A 76 -2.42 0.50 -14.20
N ARG A 77 -2.09 -0.70 -14.69
CA ARG A 77 -0.77 -1.00 -15.26
C ARG A 77 -0.45 -0.11 -16.47
N ALA A 78 -1.46 0.22 -17.28
CA ALA A 78 -1.28 1.13 -18.43
C ALA A 78 -0.88 2.53 -17.97
N ALA A 79 -1.56 3.09 -16.95
CA ALA A 79 -1.20 4.38 -16.38
C ALA A 79 0.20 4.39 -15.75
N LEU A 80 0.60 3.28 -15.12
CA LEU A 80 1.97 3.11 -14.63
C LEU A 80 2.97 3.16 -15.79
N ASN A 81 2.75 2.36 -16.85
CA ASN A 81 3.68 2.29 -17.97
C ASN A 81 3.82 3.65 -18.66
N GLN A 82 2.73 4.40 -18.81
CA GLN A 82 2.77 5.76 -19.35
C GLN A 82 3.60 6.71 -18.48
N LEU A 83 3.45 6.63 -17.14
CA LEU A 83 4.27 7.41 -16.22
C LEU A 83 5.76 7.03 -16.32
N LEU A 84 6.06 5.73 -16.41
CA LEU A 84 7.44 5.26 -16.54
C LEU A 84 8.08 5.76 -17.84
N LEU A 85 7.41 5.62 -18.98
CA LEU A 85 7.91 6.13 -20.26
C LEU A 85 8.18 7.64 -20.22
N ALA A 86 7.27 8.43 -19.63
CA ALA A 86 7.47 9.86 -19.47
C ALA A 86 8.71 10.19 -18.60
N LEU A 87 8.98 9.38 -17.57
CA LEU A 87 10.18 9.54 -16.74
C LEU A 87 11.45 9.09 -17.46
N GLU A 88 11.38 8.08 -18.34
CA GLU A 88 12.49 7.68 -19.21
C GLU A 88 12.82 8.80 -20.21
N ASP A 89 11.81 9.40 -20.84
CA ASP A 89 11.98 10.50 -21.81
C ASP A 89 12.54 11.78 -21.17
N GLU A 90 12.02 12.18 -20.00
CA GLU A 90 12.41 13.44 -19.35
C GLU A 90 13.78 13.37 -18.67
N TYR A 91 14.12 12.22 -18.06
CA TYR A 91 15.29 12.09 -17.20
C TYR A 91 16.33 11.09 -17.72
N GLY A 92 16.09 10.40 -18.83
CA GLY A 92 16.99 9.37 -19.37
C GLY A 92 17.14 8.16 -18.45
N LEU A 93 16.12 7.88 -17.63
CA LEU A 93 16.13 6.75 -16.70
C LEU A 93 15.98 5.43 -17.47
N THR A 94 16.47 4.33 -16.90
CA THR A 94 16.19 2.98 -17.38
C THR A 94 15.52 2.21 -16.26
N VAL A 95 14.22 1.87 -16.41
CA VAL A 95 13.47 1.17 -15.37
C VAL A 95 13.23 -0.29 -15.77
N THR A 96 13.82 -1.23 -15.05
CA THR A 96 13.60 -2.67 -15.26
C THR A 96 12.61 -3.23 -14.22
N ILE A 97 11.45 -3.71 -14.68
CA ILE A 97 10.45 -4.36 -13.80
C ILE A 97 10.71 -5.87 -13.77
N MET A 98 11.18 -6.38 -12.62
CA MET A 98 11.31 -7.82 -12.38
C MET A 98 10.01 -8.36 -11.78
N ILE A 99 9.28 -9.21 -12.51
CA ILE A 99 8.12 -9.91 -11.95
C ILE A 99 8.65 -11.11 -11.18
N THR A 100 8.52 -11.09 -9.87
CA THR A 100 8.69 -12.29 -9.04
C THR A 100 7.36 -13.02 -9.00
N GLU A 101 7.27 -14.16 -9.68
CA GLU A 101 6.11 -15.06 -9.54
C GLU A 101 6.11 -15.64 -8.12
N ASN A 102 5.27 -15.10 -7.23
CA ASN A 102 4.91 -15.79 -6.00
C ASN A 102 4.02 -16.99 -6.37
N ASN A 103 4.67 -18.12 -6.65
CA ASN A 103 4.03 -19.40 -6.93
C ASN A 103 3.45 -19.97 -5.62
N GLU A 104 2.30 -19.44 -5.18
CA GLU A 104 1.53 -20.06 -4.10
C GLU A 104 0.78 -21.28 -4.65
N ARG A 105 1.37 -22.43 -4.34
CA ARG A 105 0.88 -23.81 -4.51
C ARG A 105 -0.65 -23.89 -4.58
N LYS A 106 -1.17 -24.30 -5.73
CA LYS A 106 -2.43 -25.05 -5.81
C LYS A 106 -2.28 -26.30 -4.97
N ILE A 107 -2.76 -26.28 -3.72
CA ILE A 107 -3.13 -27.52 -3.03
C ILE A 107 -4.51 -27.88 -3.57
N CYS A 108 -4.53 -28.72 -4.60
CA CYS A 108 -5.71 -29.47 -4.96
C CYS A 108 -6.04 -30.40 -3.79
N ASN A 109 -7.06 -30.09 -2.99
CA ASN A 109 -7.67 -31.10 -2.13
C ASN A 109 -8.81 -31.75 -2.91
N GLY A 110 -8.49 -32.87 -3.55
CA GLY A 110 -9.47 -33.86 -3.94
C GLY A 110 -9.86 -34.69 -2.72
N LYS A 111 -11.16 -34.69 -2.41
CA LYS A 111 -11.97 -35.88 -2.13
C LYS A 111 -13.43 -35.48 -2.15
#